data_AF-A0A944ZZZ1-F1
#
_entry.id   AF-A0A944ZZZ1-F1
#
_cell.length_a   1.000
_cell.length_b   1.000
_cell.length_c   1.000
_cell.angle_alpha   90.00
_cell.angle_beta   90.00
_cell.angle_gamma   90.00
#
_symmetry.space_group_name_H-M   'P 1'
#
loop_
_entity.id
_entity.type
_entity.pdbx_description
1 polymer ?
#
loop_
_entity_poly.entity_id
_entity_poly.type
_entity_poly.pdbx_seq_one_letter_code
_entity_poly.pdbx_strand_id
1 'polypeptide(L)'
;MFLLLAGSTEMARALIVDEFLGGHEDWRHLALEDIQDQEMDEAPGMEDMSEDDIFGFQMAFMTMVACECAKEARAQGHRILITCPESEMLEGIYNEIEEPIISVFLGIEEDSDGFDHVINSSEKSMVEVCKLLNDIIQAQPA
;
A
#
# COMPACT_ATOMS: atom_id res chain seq x y z
N MET A 1 12.16 -4.32 4.67
CA MET A 1 11.78 -2.93 4.39
C MET A 1 10.40 -2.96 3.78
N PHE A 2 9.52 -2.11 4.28
CA PHE A 2 8.20 -1.85 3.73
C PHE A 2 8.17 -0.41 3.22
N LEU A 3 7.71 -0.22 1.98
CA LEU A 3 7.43 1.07 1.38
C LEU A 3 5.93 1.12 1.10
N LEU A 4 5.23 2.13 1.61
CA LEU A 4 3.80 2.30 1.42
C LEU A 4 3.55 3.51 0.52
N LEU A 5 2.78 3.32 -0.55
CA LEU A 5 2.32 4.38 -1.45
C LEU A 5 0.82 4.58 -1.26
N ALA A 6 0.42 5.79 -0.89
CA ALA A 6 -1.00 6.17 -0.83
C ALA A 6 -1.23 7.47 -1.61
N GLY A 7 -2.50 7.80 -1.84
CA GLY A 7 -2.90 8.94 -2.65
C GLY A 7 -2.77 8.68 -4.15
N SER A 8 -2.97 9.73 -4.96
CA SER A 8 -3.15 9.64 -6.42
C SER A 8 -4.27 8.67 -6.83
N THR A 9 -4.46 8.51 -8.14
CA THR A 9 -5.38 7.50 -8.68
C THR A 9 -4.72 6.11 -8.67
N GLU A 10 -5.52 5.05 -8.58
CA GLU A 10 -5.06 3.66 -8.70
C GLU A 10 -4.21 3.44 -9.97
N MET A 11 -4.68 3.91 -11.12
CA MET A 11 -3.94 3.80 -12.38
C MET A 11 -2.55 4.46 -12.31
N ALA A 12 -2.44 5.60 -11.63
CA ALA A 12 -1.15 6.26 -11.44
C ALA A 12 -0.23 5.44 -10.52
N ARG A 13 -0.76 4.89 -9.42
CA ARG A 13 0.01 4.00 -8.53
C ARG A 13 0.48 2.75 -9.25
N ALA A 14 -0.38 2.09 -10.03
CA ALA A 14 -0.04 0.90 -10.80
C ALA A 14 1.12 1.16 -11.77
N LEU A 15 1.08 2.26 -12.51
CA LEU A 15 2.16 2.64 -13.43
C LEU A 15 3.48 2.95 -12.70
N ILE A 16 3.42 3.60 -11.52
CA ILE A 16 4.59 3.86 -10.69
C ILE A 16 5.19 2.54 -10.19
N VAL A 17 4.34 1.62 -9.72
CA VAL A 17 4.76 0.29 -9.26
C VAL A 17 5.45 -0.48 -10.37
N ASP A 18 4.86 -0.54 -11.56
CA ASP A 18 5.42 -1.28 -12.70
C ASP A 18 6.82 -0.78 -13.08
N GLU A 19 6.98 0.55 -13.21
CA GLU A 19 8.27 1.17 -13.52
C GLU A 19 9.28 0.94 -12.40
N PHE A 20 8.87 1.08 -11.14
CA PHE A 20 9.72 0.86 -9.97
C PHE A 20 10.20 -0.59 -9.89
N LEU A 21 9.29 -1.57 -9.94
CA LEU A 21 9.62 -2.99 -9.88
C LEU A 21 10.50 -3.45 -11.05
N GLY A 22 10.36 -2.82 -12.22
CA GLY A 22 11.23 -3.06 -13.37
C GLY A 22 12.71 -2.80 -13.10
N GLY A 23 13.04 -1.95 -12.11
CA GLY A 23 14.40 -1.69 -11.64
C GLY A 23 14.81 -2.43 -10.36
N HIS A 24 13.91 -3.21 -9.77
CA HIS A 24 13.99 -3.65 -8.36
C HIS A 24 13.53 -5.11 -8.17
N GLU A 25 14.34 -6.07 -8.66
CA GLU A 25 14.00 -7.51 -8.63
C GLU A 25 13.82 -8.11 -7.23
N ASP A 26 14.42 -7.50 -6.19
CA ASP A 26 14.30 -7.91 -4.79
C ASP A 26 12.98 -7.47 -4.14
N TRP A 27 12.21 -6.63 -4.82
CA TRP A 27 10.93 -6.12 -4.34
C TRP A 27 9.74 -6.98 -4.77
N ARG A 28 8.72 -7.01 -3.92
CA ARG A 28 7.41 -7.59 -4.19
C ARG A 28 6.35 -6.54 -3.91
N HIS A 29 5.26 -6.60 -4.65
CA HIS A 29 4.15 -5.66 -4.51
C HIS A 29 2.95 -6.35 -3.86
N LEU A 30 2.37 -5.64 -2.90
CA LEU A 30 1.08 -5.92 -2.30
C LEU A 30 0.12 -4.80 -2.70
N ALA A 31 -0.81 -5.11 -3.61
CA ALA A 31 -1.89 -4.21 -3.98
C ALA A 31 -3.07 -4.42 -3.03
N LEU A 32 -3.39 -3.42 -2.21
CA LEU A 32 -4.60 -3.48 -1.38
C LEU A 32 -5.84 -3.10 -2.18
N GLU A 33 -5.67 -2.53 -3.38
CA GLU A 33 -6.75 -2.31 -4.35
C GLU A 33 -7.44 -3.62 -4.75
N ASP A 34 -6.67 -4.70 -4.91
CA ASP A 34 -7.19 -6.03 -5.25
C ASP A 34 -8.15 -6.60 -4.18
N ILE A 35 -8.12 -6.06 -2.96
CA ILE A 35 -9.01 -6.47 -1.86
C ILE A 35 -10.40 -5.82 -2.04
N GLN A 36 -10.47 -4.60 -2.56
CA GLN A 36 -11.73 -3.88 -2.77
C GLN A 36 -12.54 -4.49 -3.92
N ASP A 37 -11.85 -5.02 -4.92
CA ASP A 37 -12.45 -5.58 -6.15
C ASP A 37 -12.94 -7.03 -6.01
N GLN A 38 -12.70 -7.71 -4.87
CA GLN A 38 -13.27 -9.03 -4.64
C GLN A 38 -14.77 -8.90 -4.37
N GLU A 39 -15.55 -9.04 -5.46
CA GLU A 39 -17.02 -9.02 -5.46
C GLU A 39 -17.58 -9.84 -4.30
N MET A 40 -18.48 -9.17 -3.56
CA MET A 40 -19.22 -9.64 -2.41
C MET A 40 -20.15 -10.82 -2.79
N ASP A 41 -19.63 -12.03 -2.87
CA ASP A 41 -20.46 -13.22 -2.74
C ASP A 41 -20.87 -13.35 -1.28
N GLU A 42 -22.11 -12.95 -0.97
CA GLU A 42 -22.77 -13.04 0.35
C GLU A 42 -22.39 -14.35 1.07
N ALA A 43 -21.53 -14.25 2.08
CA ALA A 43 -21.15 -15.41 2.87
C ALA A 43 -22.38 -15.91 3.67
N PRO A 44 -22.78 -17.19 3.53
CA PRO A 44 -23.93 -17.72 4.26
C PRO A 44 -23.66 -17.68 5.77
N GLY A 45 -24.43 -16.86 6.50
CA GLY A 45 -24.30 -16.68 7.96
C GLY A 45 -24.21 -15.23 8.44
N MET A 46 -24.16 -14.24 7.54
CA MET A 46 -24.09 -12.81 7.86
C MET A 46 -25.44 -12.07 7.70
N GLU A 47 -26.58 -12.77 7.80
CA GLU A 47 -27.92 -12.22 7.50
C GLU A 47 -28.40 -11.11 8.46
N ASP A 48 -27.79 -11.00 9.65
CA ASP A 48 -28.19 -10.04 10.70
C ASP A 48 -27.21 -8.84 10.87
N MET A 49 -26.14 -8.77 10.07
CA MET A 49 -25.19 -7.64 10.11
C MET A 49 -25.54 -6.61 9.03
N SER A 50 -25.31 -5.33 9.30
CA SER A 50 -25.45 -4.31 8.26
C SER A 50 -24.39 -4.53 7.17
N GLU A 51 -24.72 -4.19 5.91
CA GLU A 51 -23.77 -4.29 4.80
C GLU A 51 -22.46 -3.55 5.09
N ASP A 52 -22.55 -2.40 5.78
CA ASP A 52 -21.39 -1.61 6.22
C ASP A 52 -20.51 -2.36 7.24
N ASP A 53 -21.11 -3.08 8.19
CA ASP A 53 -20.37 -3.86 9.20
C ASP A 53 -19.67 -5.08 8.57
N ILE A 54 -20.34 -5.73 7.61
CA ILE A 54 -19.78 -6.88 6.86
C ILE A 54 -18.59 -6.41 6.03
N PHE A 55 -18.76 -5.30 5.30
CA PHE A 55 -17.71 -4.71 4.48
C PHE A 55 -16.50 -4.29 5.33
N GLY A 56 -16.72 -3.58 6.43
CA GLY A 56 -15.66 -3.16 7.35
C GLY A 56 -14.89 -4.34 7.96
N PHE A 57 -15.60 -5.38 8.41
CA PHE A 57 -14.96 -6.59 8.95
C PHE A 57 -14.14 -7.33 7.89
N GLN A 58 -14.70 -7.51 6.69
CA GLN A 58 -14.03 -8.23 5.61
C GLN A 58 -12.80 -7.46 5.12
N MET A 59 -12.89 -6.14 4.98
CA MET A 59 -11.75 -5.28 4.63
C MET A 59 -10.62 -5.40 5.66
N ALA A 60 -10.95 -5.35 6.96
CA ALA A 60 -9.97 -5.53 8.02
C ALA A 60 -9.32 -6.92 7.98
N PHE A 61 -10.13 -7.97 7.80
CA PHE A 61 -9.63 -9.35 7.71
C PHE A 61 -8.72 -9.55 6.50
N MET A 62 -9.11 -9.06 5.33
CA MET A 62 -8.31 -9.19 4.11
C MET A 62 -7.03 -8.37 4.18
N THR A 63 -7.06 -7.18 4.80
CA THR A 63 -5.85 -6.39 5.07
C THR A 63 -4.90 -7.15 5.97
N MET A 64 -5.40 -7.80 7.03
CA MET A 64 -4.60 -8.66 7.90
C MET A 64 -3.94 -9.81 7.12
N VAL A 65 -4.70 -10.54 6.31
CA VAL A 65 -4.15 -11.64 5.48
C VAL A 65 -3.08 -11.14 4.52
N ALA A 66 -3.33 -10.00 3.86
CA ALA A 66 -2.39 -9.38 2.93
C ALA A 66 -1.07 -8.97 3.64
N CYS A 67 -1.18 -8.36 4.82
CA CYS A 67 -0.03 -8.02 5.65
C CYS A 67 0.76 -9.26 6.12
N GLU A 68 0.09 -10.38 6.46
CA GLU A 68 0.76 -11.64 6.77
C GLU A 68 1.57 -12.18 5.57
N CYS A 69 0.99 -12.19 4.37
CA CYS A 69 1.72 -12.58 3.16
C CYS A 69 2.94 -11.69 2.91
N ALA A 70 2.81 -10.39 3.14
CA ALA A 70 3.92 -9.45 3.02
C ALA A 70 5.03 -9.70 4.06
N LYS A 71 4.67 -10.02 5.31
CA LYS A 71 5.61 -10.40 6.38
C LYS A 71 6.36 -11.70 6.03
N GLU A 72 5.68 -12.69 5.48
CA GLU A 72 6.33 -13.93 5.01
C GLU A 72 7.33 -13.67 3.87
N ALA A 73 6.95 -12.89 2.87
CA ALA A 73 7.85 -12.51 1.78
C ALA A 73 9.05 -11.70 2.31
N ARG A 74 8.82 -10.82 3.28
CA ARG A 74 9.88 -10.06 3.95
C ARG A 74 10.86 -10.96 4.69
N ALA A 75 10.37 -11.99 5.38
CA ALA A 75 11.18 -13.00 6.06
C ALA A 75 12.04 -13.83 5.09
N GLN A 76 11.59 -13.99 3.83
CA GLN A 76 12.37 -14.62 2.74
C GLN A 76 13.44 -13.70 2.15
N GLY A 77 13.56 -12.46 2.63
CA GLY A 77 14.57 -11.50 2.20
C GLY A 77 14.07 -10.48 1.18
N HIS A 78 12.78 -10.48 0.82
CA HIS A 78 12.21 -9.49 -0.08
C HIS A 78 11.96 -8.15 0.62
N ARG A 79 11.94 -7.08 -0.18
CA ARG A 79 11.40 -5.78 0.22
C ARG A 79 9.97 -5.67 -0.30
N ILE A 80 9.09 -5.03 0.44
CA ILE A 80 7.67 -5.00 0.09
C ILE A 80 7.26 -3.57 -0.25
N LEU A 81 6.66 -3.40 -1.42
CA LEU A 81 5.94 -2.21 -1.83
C LEU A 81 4.44 -2.44 -1.60
N ILE A 82 3.78 -1.60 -0.82
CA ILE A 82 2.35 -1.67 -0.55
C ILE A 82 1.69 -0.48 -1.25
N THR A 83 0.67 -0.71 -2.06
CA THR A 83 -0.22 0.36 -2.53
C THR A 83 -1.51 0.35 -1.72
N CYS A 84 -1.91 1.53 -1.24
CA CYS A 84 -3.04 1.72 -0.35
C CYS A 84 -4.07 2.64 -1.03
N PRO A 85 -5.26 2.15 -1.39
CA PRO A 85 -6.28 2.96 -2.06
C PRO A 85 -6.88 4.02 -1.14
N GLU A 86 -7.10 3.68 0.13
CA GLU A 86 -7.85 4.50 1.06
C GLU A 86 -7.10 4.68 2.37
N SER A 87 -7.22 5.88 2.96
CA SER A 87 -6.56 6.21 4.23
C SER A 87 -7.10 5.39 5.40
N GLU A 88 -8.34 4.91 5.34
CA GLU A 88 -8.96 4.08 6.39
C GLU A 88 -8.23 2.75 6.59
N MET A 89 -7.56 2.24 5.55
CA MET A 89 -6.79 1.01 5.63
C MET A 89 -5.43 1.19 6.34
N LEU A 90 -4.92 2.43 6.45
CA LEU A 90 -3.60 2.71 7.00
C LEU A 90 -3.47 2.22 8.44
N GLU A 91 -4.48 2.47 9.28
CA GLU A 91 -4.46 2.02 10.67
C GLU A 91 -4.32 0.50 10.77
N GLY A 92 -5.04 -0.25 9.92
CA GLY A 92 -4.92 -1.70 9.82
C GLY A 92 -3.51 -2.14 9.44
N ILE A 93 -2.91 -1.50 8.43
CA ILE A 93 -1.56 -1.82 7.98
C ILE A 93 -0.52 -1.59 9.08
N TYR A 94 -0.59 -0.44 9.77
CA TYR A 94 0.34 -0.10 10.86
C TYR A 94 0.16 -0.98 12.10
N ASN A 95 -1.06 -1.48 12.35
CA ASN A 95 -1.31 -2.44 13.44
C ASN A 95 -0.76 -3.84 13.12
N GLU A 96 -0.76 -4.24 11.85
CA GLU A 96 -0.35 -5.58 11.42
C GLU A 96 1.15 -5.72 11.11
N ILE A 97 1.80 -4.62 10.71
CA ILE A 97 3.23 -4.59 10.37
C ILE A 97 3.99 -3.86 11.47
N GLU A 98 4.61 -4.63 12.36
CA GLU A 98 5.44 -4.10 13.46
C GLU A 98 6.82 -3.61 13.00
N GLU A 99 7.23 -3.92 11.77
CA GLU A 99 8.47 -3.43 11.17
C GLU A 99 8.32 -1.97 10.69
N PRO A 100 9.41 -1.19 10.65
CA PRO A 100 9.37 0.17 10.11
C PRO A 100 8.82 0.19 8.67
N ILE A 101 7.77 0.99 8.47
CA ILE A 101 7.18 1.32 7.18
C ILE A 101 7.63 2.72 6.80
N ILE A 102 8.10 2.89 5.57
CA ILE A 102 8.34 4.21 4.99
C ILE A 102 7.10 4.57 4.18
N SER A 103 6.37 5.60 4.58
CA SER A 103 5.14 6.00 3.90
C SER A 103 5.37 7.19 2.97
N VAL A 104 4.85 7.07 1.75
CA VAL A 104 4.93 8.12 0.72
C VAL A 104 3.53 8.47 0.26
N PHE A 105 3.16 9.73 0.43
CA PHE A 105 1.92 10.28 -0.12
C PHE A 105 2.16 10.83 -1.53
N LEU A 106 1.43 10.31 -2.51
CA LEU A 106 1.50 10.70 -3.91
C LEU A 106 0.45 11.78 -4.21
N GLY A 107 0.68 13.00 -3.72
CA GLY A 107 -0.25 14.10 -3.89
C GLY A 107 0.30 15.42 -3.38
N ILE A 108 -0.61 16.32 -3.01
CA ILE A 108 -0.26 17.62 -2.42
C ILE A 108 -0.04 17.48 -0.90
N GLU A 109 0.84 18.33 -0.35
CA GLU A 109 1.26 18.28 1.07
C GLU A 109 0.11 18.55 2.06
N GLU A 110 -0.95 19.22 1.63
CA GLU A 110 -2.11 19.51 2.49
C GLU A 110 -2.87 18.24 2.91
N ASP A 111 -2.83 17.19 2.10
CA ASP A 111 -3.55 15.93 2.32
C ASP A 111 -2.66 14.82 2.90
N SER A 112 -1.38 15.12 3.18
CA SER A 112 -0.35 14.10 3.48
C SER A 112 -0.08 13.91 4.98
N ASP A 113 -0.99 14.32 5.86
CA ASP A 113 -0.76 14.23 7.31
C ASP A 113 -0.45 12.78 7.73
N GLY A 114 0.61 12.61 8.53
CA GLY A 114 1.07 11.30 8.98
C GLY A 114 1.97 10.51 8.01
N PHE A 115 2.34 11.05 6.84
CA PHE A 115 3.28 10.40 5.91
C PHE A 115 4.73 10.86 6.10
N ASP A 116 5.70 9.94 5.92
CA ASP A 116 7.13 10.26 6.04
C ASP A 116 7.62 11.16 4.89
N HIS A 117 7.04 10.96 3.70
CA HIS A 117 7.41 11.65 2.47
C HIS A 117 6.19 12.04 1.65
N VAL A 118 6.33 13.13 0.89
CA VAL A 118 5.30 13.63 -0.02
C VAL A 118 5.92 13.82 -1.39
N ILE A 119 5.27 13.28 -2.42
CA ILE A 119 5.64 13.50 -3.82
C ILE A 119 4.41 14.03 -4.54
N ASN A 120 4.49 15.29 -4.98
CA ASN A 120 3.47 15.84 -5.88
C ASN A 120 3.56 15.18 -7.26
N SER A 121 2.83 14.06 -7.40
CA SER A 121 2.81 13.23 -8.60
C SER A 121 2.16 13.92 -9.80
N SER A 122 1.35 14.97 -9.57
CA SER A 122 0.68 15.72 -10.63
C SER A 122 1.60 16.67 -11.40
N GLU A 123 2.73 17.06 -10.79
CA GLU A 123 3.71 18.00 -11.35
C GLU A 123 5.00 17.33 -11.82
N LYS A 124 5.09 16.00 -11.70
CA LYS A 124 6.31 15.23 -11.98
C LYS A 124 6.04 14.15 -13.00
N SER A 125 7.04 13.85 -13.83
CA SER A 125 7.00 12.68 -14.68
C SER A 125 7.16 11.39 -13.87
N MET A 126 6.68 10.27 -14.42
CA MET A 126 6.84 8.92 -13.83
C MET A 126 8.30 8.63 -13.43
N VAL A 127 9.24 8.97 -14.32
CA VAL A 127 10.67 8.74 -14.12
C VAL A 127 11.21 9.56 -12.95
N GLU A 128 10.74 10.81 -12.79
CA GLU A 128 11.12 11.65 -11.65
C GLU A 128 10.54 11.11 -10.34
N VAL A 129 9.29 10.63 -10.35
CA VAL A 129 8.67 9.99 -9.18
C VAL A 129 9.47 8.75 -8.78
N CYS A 130 9.76 7.85 -9.72
CA CYS A 130 10.54 6.63 -9.44
C CYS A 130 11.95 6.96 -8.94
N LYS A 131 12.59 8.01 -9.50
CA LYS A 131 13.89 8.47 -9.00
C LYS A 131 13.81 8.94 -7.55
N LEU A 132 12.77 9.70 -7.18
CA LEU A 132 12.58 10.14 -5.80
C LEU A 132 12.34 8.96 -4.85
N LEU A 133 11.56 7.96 -5.27
CA LEU A 133 11.38 6.73 -4.52
C LEU A 133 12.72 6.00 -4.31
N ASN A 134 13.56 5.95 -5.33
CA ASN A 134 14.90 5.36 -5.25
C ASN A 134 15.80 6.10 -4.26
N ASP A 135 15.79 7.43 -4.30
CA ASP A 135 16.54 8.26 -3.37
C ASP A 135 16.08 8.01 -1.91
N ILE A 136 14.76 7.87 -1.70
CA ILE A 136 14.17 7.54 -0.38
C ILE A 136 14.68 6.19 0.13
N ILE A 137 14.59 5.12 -0.67
CA ILE A 137 14.98 3.78 -0.21
C ILE A 137 16.51 3.62 -0.04
N GLN A 138 17.31 4.42 -0.73
CA GLN A 138 18.78 4.42 -0.60
C GLN A 138 19.26 5.23 0.62
N ALA A 139 18.49 6.22 1.06
CA ALA A 139 18.80 6.99 2.25
C ALA A 139 18.67 6.19 3.56
N GLN A 140 18.07 5.00 3.49
CA GLN A 140 17.76 4.17 4.65
C GLN A 140 18.90 3.20 4.94
N PRO A 141 19.30 3.03 6.22
CA PRO A 141 20.31 2.05 6.59
C PRO A 141 19.83 0.63 6.27
N ALA A 142 20.77 -0.20 5.79
CA ALA A 142 20.53 -1.60 5.39
C ALA A 142 20.22 -2.52 6.57
#